data_AF-A0A962RW95-F1
#
_entry.id   AF-A0A962RW95-F1
#
_cell.length_a   1.000
_cell.length_b   1.000
_cell.length_c   1.000
_cell.angle_alpha   90.00
_cell.angle_beta   90.00
_cell.angle_gamma   90.00
#
_symmetry.space_group_name_H-M   'P 1'
#
loop_
_entity.id
_entity.type
_entity.pdbx_description
1 polymer ?
#
loop_
_entity_poly.entity_id
_entity_poly.type
_entity_poly.pdbx_seq_one_letter_code
_entity_poly.pdbx_strand_id
1 'polypeptide(L)'
;MRQSGLIHSRRFAPLFLTQFLGAFNDNVFRFALVIFVTFTVAERTGLDTRVLVVLTGAIFILPFFLFSAFAGQVADKYEKAALIRHVKTAEIVVMGLGALGFWLESYPFLLAVLF
;
A
#
# COMPACT_ATOMS: atom_id res chain seq x y z
N MET A 1 -16.91 28.10 -6.48
CA MET A 1 -16.64 27.83 -5.04
C MET A 1 -15.12 27.74 -4.85
N ARG A 2 -14.52 28.54 -3.96
CA ARG A 2 -13.05 28.68 -3.85
C ARG A 2 -12.42 27.41 -3.20
N GLN A 3 -11.60 26.68 -3.96
CA GLN A 3 -10.94 25.42 -3.56
C GLN A 3 -10.02 25.56 -2.33
N SER A 4 -9.44 26.73 -2.09
CA SER A 4 -8.47 26.96 -1.00
C SER A 4 -9.09 26.91 0.41
N GLY A 5 -10.40 27.11 0.56
CA GLY A 5 -11.08 27.06 1.86
C GLY A 5 -11.36 25.65 2.39
N LEU A 6 -11.38 24.64 1.51
CA LEU A 6 -11.68 23.24 1.87
C LEU A 6 -10.52 22.59 2.64
N ILE A 7 -9.28 22.93 2.28
CA ILE A 7 -8.05 22.40 2.89
C ILE A 7 -7.90 22.84 4.36
N HIS A 8 -8.47 24.00 4.73
CA HIS A 8 -8.50 24.50 6.10
C HIS A 8 -9.76 24.09 6.88
N SER A 9 -10.68 23.32 6.28
CA SER A 9 -11.89 22.90 6.98
C SER A 9 -11.57 21.78 7.98
N ARG A 10 -12.10 21.90 9.21
CA ARG A 10 -11.86 20.96 10.34
C ARG A 10 -12.27 19.51 10.06
N ARG A 11 -13.02 19.24 8.99
CA ARG A 11 -13.48 17.90 8.60
C ARG A 11 -12.71 17.32 7.41
N PHE A 12 -12.22 18.15 6.49
CA PHE A 12 -11.55 17.68 5.27
C PHE A 12 -10.04 17.51 5.47
N ALA A 13 -9.37 18.41 6.20
CA ALA A 13 -7.92 18.35 6.40
C ALA A 13 -7.44 17.01 7.01
N PRO A 14 -8.09 16.47 8.07
CA PRO A 14 -7.67 15.19 8.65
C PRO A 14 -7.90 14.00 7.71
N LEU A 15 -9.02 14.02 6.98
CA LEU A 15 -9.35 13.00 5.99
C LEU A 15 -8.34 13.02 4.83
N PHE A 16 -8.01 14.20 4.33
CA PHE A 16 -7.03 14.34 3.27
C PHE A 16 -5.65 13.84 3.71
N LEU A 17 -5.21 14.22 4.91
CA LEU A 17 -3.91 13.82 5.43
C LEU A 17 -3.82 12.29 5.63
N THR A 18 -4.87 11.67 6.17
CA THR A 18 -4.89 10.21 6.35
C THR A 18 -4.82 9.46 5.02
N GLN A 19 -5.57 9.91 4.01
CA GLN A 19 -5.53 9.32 2.67
C GLN A 19 -4.19 9.57 1.96
N PHE A 20 -3.62 10.76 2.12
CA PHE A 20 -2.30 11.09 1.59
C PHE A 20 -1.22 10.21 2.20
N LEU A 21 -1.21 10.06 3.54
CA LEU A 21 -0.24 9.24 4.24
C LEU A 21 -0.38 7.75 3.89
N GLY A 22 -1.61 7.26 3.69
CA GLY A 22 -1.85 5.90 3.21
C GLY A 22 -1.26 5.68 1.82
N ALA A 23 -1.63 6.53 0.85
CA ALA A 23 -1.09 6.42 -0.51
C ALA A 23 0.43 6.61 -0.57
N PHE A 24 0.99 7.49 0.26
CA PHE A 24 2.43 7.66 0.39
C PHE A 24 3.10 6.39 0.92
N ASN A 25 2.56 5.81 2.00
CA ASN A 25 3.08 4.59 2.60
C ASN A 25 3.08 3.42 1.61
N ASP A 26 1.99 3.21 0.89
CA ASP A 26 1.88 2.16 -0.13
C ASP A 26 2.95 2.30 -1.22
N ASN A 27 3.19 3.53 -1.68
CA ASN A 27 4.23 3.81 -2.66
C ASN A 27 5.64 3.60 -2.09
N VAL A 28 5.90 4.02 -0.85
CA VAL A 28 7.19 3.78 -0.18
C VAL A 28 7.45 2.28 -0.05
N PHE A 29 6.47 1.49 0.39
CA PHE A 29 6.61 0.05 0.49
C PHE A 29 6.89 -0.59 -0.87
N ARG A 30 6.13 -0.23 -1.90
CA ARG A 30 6.35 -0.68 -3.28
C ARG A 30 7.76 -0.34 -3.78
N PHE A 31 8.23 0.89 -3.60
CA PHE A 31 9.56 1.29 -4.04
C PHE A 31 10.67 0.61 -3.25
N ALA A 32 10.51 0.44 -1.93
CA ALA A 32 11.43 -0.31 -1.10
C ALA A 32 11.55 -1.77 -1.57
N LEU A 33 10.43 -2.41 -1.93
CA LEU A 33 10.45 -3.75 -2.52
C LEU A 33 11.15 -3.80 -3.87
N VAL A 34 10.90 -2.84 -4.75
CA VAL A 34 11.59 -2.76 -6.05
C VAL A 34 13.10 -2.61 -5.87
N ILE A 35 13.55 -1.79 -4.93
CA ILE A 35 14.97 -1.63 -4.58
C ILE A 35 15.53 -2.95 -4.05
N PHE A 36 14.86 -3.58 -3.07
CA PHE A 36 15.28 -4.87 -2.51
C PHE A 36 15.37 -5.98 -3.57
N VAL A 37 14.40 -6.05 -4.47
CA VAL A 37 14.41 -6.96 -5.61
C VAL A 37 15.62 -6.73 -6.51
N THR A 38 15.88 -5.46 -6.82
CA THR A 38 16.95 -5.06 -7.75
C THR A 38 18.34 -5.38 -7.21
N PHE A 39 18.57 -5.14 -5.91
CA PHE A 39 19.91 -5.23 -5.32
C PHE A 39 20.16 -6.48 -4.50
N THR A 40 19.13 -7.24 -4.10
CA THR A 40 19.31 -8.41 -3.22
C THR A 40 18.77 -9.67 -3.87
N VAL A 41 17.55 -9.64 -4.39
CA VAL A 41 16.90 -10.86 -4.91
C VAL A 41 17.47 -11.25 -6.27
N ALA A 42 17.62 -10.29 -7.20
CA ALA A 42 18.12 -10.57 -8.54
C ALA A 42 19.55 -11.14 -8.53
N GLU A 43 20.42 -10.58 -7.69
CA GLU A 43 21.80 -11.08 -7.52
C GLU A 43 21.85 -12.53 -6.99
N ARG A 44 20.93 -12.90 -6.09
CA ARG A 44 20.89 -14.24 -5.49
C ARG A 44 20.19 -15.30 -6.33
N THR A 45 19.22 -14.91 -7.16
CA THR A 45 18.39 -15.84 -7.93
C THR A 45 18.81 -15.96 -9.38
N GLY A 46 19.61 -15.03 -9.90
CA GLY A 46 20.01 -14.98 -11.32
C GLY A 46 18.85 -14.69 -12.28
N LEU A 47 17.68 -14.34 -11.74
CA LEU A 47 16.51 -13.95 -12.53
C LEU A 47 16.67 -12.52 -13.03
N ASP A 48 16.10 -12.24 -14.21
CA ASP A 48 16.11 -10.90 -14.79
C ASP A 48 15.36 -9.93 -13.86
N THR A 49 16.11 -8.97 -13.32
CA THR A 49 15.59 -7.88 -12.47
C THR A 49 14.37 -7.21 -13.09
N ARG A 50 14.35 -7.05 -14.42
CA ARG A 50 13.23 -6.42 -15.12
C ARG A 50 11.94 -7.19 -14.92
N VAL A 51 11.99 -8.52 -14.99
CA VAL A 51 10.82 -9.40 -14.80
C VAL A 51 10.32 -9.28 -13.36
N LEU A 52 11.22 -9.34 -12.36
CA LEU A 52 10.85 -9.25 -10.95
C LEU A 52 10.22 -7.90 -10.60
N VAL A 53 10.73 -6.80 -11.16
CA VAL A 53 10.15 -5.46 -10.95
C VAL A 53 8.77 -5.35 -11.57
N VAL A 54 8.56 -5.87 -12.79
CA VAL A 54 7.25 -5.89 -13.45
C VAL A 54 6.24 -6.72 -12.64
N LEU A 55 6.65 -7.91 -12.17
CA LEU A 55 5.81 -8.77 -11.33
C LEU A 55 5.43 -8.09 -10.02
N THR A 56 6.38 -7.46 -9.34
CA THR A 56 6.12 -6.71 -8.10
C THR A 56 5.11 -5.60 -8.33
N GLY A 57 5.23 -4.86 -9.44
CA GLY A 57 4.26 -3.84 -9.83
C GLY A 57 2.87 -4.40 -10.15
N ALA A 58 2.81 -5.55 -10.82
CA ALA A 58 1.56 -6.22 -11.15
C ALA A 58 0.84 -6.77 -9.90
N ILE A 59 1.58 -7.40 -8.99
CA ILE A 59 1.05 -7.91 -7.71
C ILE A 59 0.55 -6.75 -6.85
N PHE A 60 1.24 -5.62 -6.83
CA PHE A 60 0.80 -4.44 -6.09
C PHE A 60 -0.57 -3.91 -6.57
N ILE A 61 -0.80 -3.82 -7.89
CA ILE A 61 -2.05 -3.25 -8.41
C ILE A 61 -3.22 -4.24 -8.40
N LEU A 62 -2.91 -5.54 -8.44
CA LEU A 62 -3.89 -6.61 -8.55
C LEU A 62 -4.98 -6.61 -7.44
N PRO A 63 -4.66 -6.52 -6.14
CA PRO A 63 -5.68 -6.53 -5.10
C PRO A 63 -6.58 -5.29 -5.17
N PHE A 64 -6.03 -4.11 -5.45
CA PHE A 64 -6.83 -2.90 -5.66
C PHE A 64 -7.82 -3.09 -6.80
N PHE A 65 -7.38 -3.70 -7.91
CA PHE A 65 -8.26 -3.99 -9.03
C PHE A 65 -9.36 -4.99 -8.67
N LEU A 66 -9.00 -6.14 -8.13
CA LEU A 66 -9.92 -7.24 -7.81
C LEU A 66 -10.96 -6.86 -6.75
N PHE A 67 -10.53 -6.15 -5.70
CA PHE A 67 -11.38 -5.81 -4.56
C PHE A 67 -11.99 -4.41 -4.64
N SER A 68 -11.71 -3.62 -5.69
CA SER A 68 -12.24 -2.24 -5.86
C SER A 68 -13.76 -2.16 -5.74
N ALA A 69 -14.48 -3.00 -6.48
CA ALA A 69 -15.95 -3.00 -6.50
C ALA A 69 -16.53 -3.40 -5.14
N PHE A 70 -15.92 -4.39 -4.48
CA PHE A 70 -16.34 -4.83 -3.14
C PHE A 70 -16.08 -3.75 -2.09
N ALA A 71 -14.89 -3.14 -2.12
CA ALA A 71 -14.54 -2.04 -1.22
C ALA A 71 -15.48 -0.84 -1.39
N GLY A 72 -15.93 -0.54 -2.62
CA GLY A 72 -16.94 0.48 -2.89
C GLY A 72 -18.27 0.20 -2.19
N GLN A 73 -18.80 -1.02 -2.32
CA GLN A 73 -20.04 -1.43 -1.66
C GLN A 73 -19.92 -1.37 -0.12
N VAL A 74 -18.77 -1.77 0.43
CA VAL A 74 -18.48 -1.66 1.86
C VAL A 74 -18.42 -0.20 2.30
N ALA A 75 -17.77 0.67 1.53
CA ALA A 75 -17.65 2.10 1.83
C ALA A 75 -19.00 2.83 1.82
N ASP A 76 -19.96 2.36 1.02
CA ASP A 76 -21.31 2.92 0.97
C ASP A 76 -22.21 2.43 2.11
N LYS A 77 -21.96 1.22 2.63
CA LYS A 77 -22.76 0.60 3.70
C LYS A 77 -22.39 1.05 5.10
N TYR A 78 -21.11 1.38 5.35
CA TYR A 78 -20.60 1.67 6.70
C TYR A 78 -20.22 3.14 6.89
N GLU A 79 -20.16 3.58 8.16
CA GLU A 79 -19.70 4.93 8.49
C GLU A 79 -18.22 5.12 8.07
N LYS A 80 -17.97 6.12 7.21
CA LYS A 80 -16.63 6.41 6.66
C LYS A 80 -15.55 6.56 7.73
N ALA A 81 -15.84 7.25 8.83
CA ALA A 81 -14.87 7.47 9.90
C ALA A 81 -14.52 6.19 10.68
N ALA A 82 -15.48 5.27 10.84
CA ALA A 82 -15.21 3.95 11.40
C ALA A 82 -14.36 3.12 10.43
N LEU A 83 -14.73 3.08 9.15
CA LEU A 83 -14.02 2.31 8.12
C LEU A 83 -12.56 2.74 8.00
N ILE A 84 -12.30 4.05 7.91
CA ILE A 84 -10.93 4.61 7.80
C ILE A 84 -10.06 4.20 9.00
N ARG A 85 -10.61 4.21 10.22
CA ARG A 85 -9.86 3.79 11.42
C ARG A 85 -9.46 2.32 11.36
N HIS A 86 -10.38 1.43 10.96
CA HIS A 86 -10.08 -0.01 10.83
C HIS A 86 -9.05 -0.27 9.73
N VAL A 87 -9.21 0.36 8.57
CA VAL A 87 -8.24 0.26 7.47
C VAL A 87 -6.87 0.76 7.90
N LYS A 88 -6.80 1.88 8.63
CA LYS A 88 -5.52 2.42 9.09
C LYS A 88 -4.83 1.52 10.11
N THR A 89 -5.59 0.89 11.01
CA THR A 89 -5.03 -0.09 11.94
C THR A 89 -4.52 -1.33 11.20
N ALA A 90 -5.26 -1.82 10.21
CA ALA A 90 -4.81 -2.92 9.36
C ALA A 90 -3.52 -2.56 8.61
N GLU A 91 -3.43 -1.34 8.05
CA GLU A 91 -2.24 -0.82 7.37
C GLU A 91 -1.00 -0.87 8.29
N ILE A 92 -1.12 -0.45 9.55
CA ILE A 92 -0.01 -0.50 10.51
C ILE A 92 0.46 -1.94 10.75
N VAL A 93 -0.48 -2.89 10.88
CA VAL A 93 -0.15 -4.31 11.06
C VAL A 93 0.55 -4.87 9.81
N VAL A 94 0.03 -4.58 8.63
CA VAL A 94 0.61 -5.00 7.34
C VAL A 94 2.01 -4.41 7.18
N MET A 95 2.23 -3.15 7.52
CA MET A 95 3.57 -2.55 7.50
C MET A 95 4.52 -3.18 8.50
N GLY A 96 4.02 -3.57 9.68
CA GLY A 96 4.80 -4.35 10.65
C GLY A 96 5.24 -5.70 10.09
N LEU A 97 4.35 -6.40 9.39
CA LEU A 97 4.68 -7.62 8.65
C LEU A 97 5.67 -7.33 7.52
N GLY A 98 5.52 -6.23 6.79
CA GLY A 98 6.46 -5.80 5.75
C GLY A 98 7.87 -5.58 6.29
N ALA A 99 8.00 -4.90 7.43
CA ALA A 99 9.27 -4.71 8.11
C ALA A 99 9.90 -6.05 8.53
N LEU A 100 9.11 -6.99 9.05
CA LEU A 100 9.58 -8.35 9.34
C LEU A 100 10.00 -9.08 8.06
N GLY A 101 9.27 -8.92 6.96
CA GLY A 101 9.61 -9.53 5.68
C GLY A 101 10.95 -9.04 5.12
N PHE A 102 11.23 -7.74 5.26
CA PHE A 102 12.53 -7.18 4.91
C PHE A 102 13.65 -7.70 5.82
N TRP A 103 13.39 -7.81 7.12
CA TRP A 103 14.37 -8.33 8.07
C TRP A 103 14.69 -9.81 7.82
N LEU A 104 13.70 -10.60 7.41
CA LEU A 104 13.86 -12.00 7.02
C LEU A 104 14.42 -12.17 5.60
N GLU A 105 14.58 -11.08 4.85
CA GLU A 105 15.01 -11.06 3.43
C GLU A 105 14.19 -12.01 2.53
N SER A 106 12.92 -12.25 2.85
CA SER A 106 12.08 -13.22 2.18
C SER A 106 11.20 -12.58 1.11
N TYR A 107 11.62 -12.67 -0.14
CA TYR A 107 10.89 -12.11 -1.27
C TYR A 107 9.45 -12.64 -1.41
N PRO A 108 9.18 -13.96 -1.33
CA PRO A 108 7.80 -14.47 -1.43
C PRO A 108 6.90 -13.97 -0.29
N PHE A 109 7.45 -13.83 0.92
CA PHE A 109 6.69 -13.31 2.06
C PHE A 109 6.35 -11.82 1.85
N LEU A 110 7.31 -11.03 1.36
CA LEU A 110 7.09 -9.63 1.02
C LEU A 110 6.05 -9.46 -0.10
N LEU A 111 6.03 -10.35 -1.10
CA LEU A 111 4.99 -10.35 -2.12
C LEU A 111 3.60 -10.69 -1.55
N ALA A 112 3.53 -11.60 -0.58
CA ALA A 112 2.27 -11.93 0.10
C ALA A 112 1.75 -10.78 0.96
N VAL A 113 2.65 -10.01 1.60
CA VAL A 113 2.29 -8.80 2.36
C VAL A 113 1.86 -7.65 1.43
N LEU A 114 2.38 -7.60 0.20
CA LEU A 114 2.04 -6.60 -0.80
C LEU A 114 0.64 -6.77 -1.40
N PHE A 115 0.08 -7.99 -1.36
CA PHE A 115 -1.22 -8.33 -1.91
C PHE A 115 -2.36 -8.13 -0.89
#